data_AF-A0A7D5ZLX9-F1
#
_entry.id   AF-A0A7D5ZLX9-F1
#
_cell.length_a   1.000
_cell.length_b   1.000
_cell.length_c   1.000
_cell.angle_alpha   90.00
_cell.angle_beta   90.00
_cell.angle_gamma   90.00
#
_symmetry.space_group_name_H-M   'P 1'
#
loop_
_entity.id
_entity.type
_entity.pdbx_description
1 polymer ?
#
loop_
_entity_poly.entity_id
_entity_poly.type
_entity_poly.pdbx_seq_one_letter_code
_entity_poly.pdbx_strand_id
1 'polypeptide(L)'
;MSDLTVNPWKRHGKDRLYVNLRDGTTVAWADRATKVVTIKVQKYRDEALALLRRHLGDGITVASASASAPPSRPASPLRQPNHSAPRRSIERPAYLPPLSPGEDLARNRPGAGLLGMIAERGPSTVQRLRAKVLRQSSEWDNWYTGLEGERRVGRELARLSAQGWRVLHGIPKSNGGDIDHLLIGPGGVFNINTKTHQGASVWVGDTMAKVNGGQPKPYAAASKAEAEYVRGVLERYCDFAVAVEPVLVFVGIESLRRAATQFTVRIYQEREVAALGPLTGRLTLEQVERAYAVARHRRVWLKA
;
A
#
# COMPACT_ATOMS: atom_id res chain seq x y z
N MET A 1 3.69 22.30 28.78
CA MET A 1 2.43 22.21 28.01
C MET A 1 2.80 21.76 26.62
N SER A 2 2.33 20.59 26.18
CA SER A 2 2.69 20.05 24.87
C SER A 2 1.93 20.82 23.79
N ASP A 3 2.62 21.32 22.78
CA ASP A 3 2.00 22.03 21.66
C ASP A 3 1.32 21.05 20.70
N LEU A 4 0.11 20.66 21.07
CA LEU A 4 -0.77 19.83 20.25
C LEU A 4 -1.72 20.71 19.44
N THR A 5 -1.84 20.44 18.15
CA THR A 5 -2.73 21.14 17.22
C THR A 5 -3.80 20.20 16.68
N VAL A 6 -5.01 20.73 16.47
CA VAL A 6 -6.15 19.96 15.93
C VAL A 6 -6.40 20.39 14.50
N ASN A 7 -6.26 19.45 13.55
CA ASN A 7 -6.45 19.71 12.13
C ASN A 7 -7.65 18.91 11.59
N PRO A 8 -8.64 19.57 10.95
CA PRO A 8 -9.73 18.88 10.29
C PRO A 8 -9.27 18.21 9.00
N TRP A 9 -9.84 17.05 8.71
CA TRP A 9 -9.58 16.29 7.49
C TRP A 9 -10.88 15.71 6.96
N LYS A 10 -11.19 16.00 5.69
CA LYS A 10 -12.40 15.53 5.03
C LYS A 10 -12.09 14.99 3.64
N ARG A 11 -12.25 13.68 3.43
CA ARG A 11 -12.06 13.02 2.12
C ARG A 11 -12.82 11.69 2.09
N HIS A 12 -13.34 11.30 0.92
CA HIS A 12 -14.04 10.02 0.71
C HIS A 12 -15.20 9.76 1.69
N GLY A 13 -16.02 10.78 1.98
CA GLY A 13 -17.16 10.67 2.89
C GLY A 13 -16.81 10.54 4.38
N LYS A 14 -15.52 10.53 4.73
CA LYS A 14 -15.03 10.52 6.12
C LYS A 14 -14.68 11.95 6.55
N ASP A 15 -15.09 12.32 7.76
CA ASP A 15 -14.85 13.63 8.37
C ASP A 15 -14.20 13.42 9.75
N ARG A 16 -12.94 13.82 9.90
CA ARG A 16 -12.09 13.48 11.05
C ARG A 16 -11.33 14.69 11.57
N LEU A 17 -11.02 14.67 12.86
CA LEU A 17 -10.10 15.59 13.52
C LEU A 17 -8.83 14.86 13.89
N TYR A 18 -7.67 15.39 13.50
CA TYR A 18 -6.36 14.85 13.83
C TYR A 18 -5.68 15.73 14.87
N VAL A 19 -5.19 15.13 15.95
CA VAL A 19 -4.36 15.79 16.96
C VAL A 19 -2.90 15.49 16.65
N ASN A 20 -2.12 16.54 16.38
CA ASN A 20 -0.73 16.41 15.97
C ASN A 20 0.20 17.22 16.87
N LEU A 21 1.44 16.74 17.04
CA LEU A 21 2.55 17.50 17.60
C LEU A 21 3.06 18.55 16.61
N ARG A 22 3.86 19.51 17.08
CA ARG A 22 4.51 20.54 16.22
C ARG A 22 5.32 19.97 15.05
N ASP A 23 5.88 18.78 15.22
CA ASP A 23 6.66 18.08 14.18
C ASP A 23 5.79 17.35 13.14
N GLY A 24 4.45 17.44 13.27
CA GLY A 24 3.47 16.81 12.38
C GLY A 24 3.07 15.39 12.79
N THR A 25 3.63 14.83 13.86
CA THR A 25 3.29 13.48 14.34
C THR A 25 1.86 13.42 14.86
N THR A 26 1.02 12.57 14.28
CA THR A 26 -0.35 12.33 14.79
C THR A 26 -0.34 11.49 16.06
N VAL A 27 -0.82 12.07 17.16
CA VAL A 27 -0.93 11.40 18.46
C VAL A 27 -2.32 10.84 18.74
N ALA A 28 -3.37 11.40 18.11
CA ALA A 28 -4.74 10.90 18.18
C ALA A 28 -5.56 11.35 16.97
N TRP A 29 -6.67 10.69 16.70
CA TRP A 29 -7.67 11.20 15.78
C TRP A 29 -9.08 10.81 16.21
N ALA A 30 -10.06 11.59 15.77
CA ALA A 30 -11.47 11.40 16.07
C ALA A 30 -12.29 11.41 14.79
N ASP A 31 -13.29 10.54 14.69
CA ASP A 31 -14.31 10.63 13.65
C ASP A 31 -15.44 11.55 14.13
N ARG A 32 -15.78 12.58 13.35
CA ARG A 32 -16.74 13.61 13.78
C ARG A 32 -18.16 13.10 13.81
N ALA A 33 -18.51 12.16 12.93
CA ALA A 33 -19.86 11.61 12.81
C ALA A 33 -20.13 10.61 13.93
N THR A 34 -19.18 9.71 14.20
CA THR A 34 -19.34 8.64 15.19
C THR A 34 -18.81 9.00 16.57
N LYS A 35 -18.09 10.12 16.71
CA LYS A 35 -17.43 10.59 17.96
C LYS A 35 -16.44 9.58 18.55
N VAL A 36 -16.02 8.59 17.75
CA VAL A 36 -15.02 7.60 18.16
C VAL A 36 -13.62 8.20 18.08
N VAL A 37 -12.88 8.11 19.17
CA VAL A 37 -11.50 8.62 19.29
C VAL A 37 -10.52 7.47 19.39
N THR A 38 -9.49 7.51 18.54
CA THR A 38 -8.36 6.59 18.57
C THR A 38 -7.11 7.32 19.05
N ILE A 39 -6.49 6.78 20.11
CA ILE A 39 -5.23 7.27 20.65
C ILE A 39 -4.09 6.46 20.05
N LYS A 40 -3.16 7.12 19.37
CA LYS A 40 -1.97 6.48 18.76
C LYS A 40 -0.76 6.50 19.69
N VAL A 41 -0.64 7.52 20.54
CA VAL A 41 0.47 7.68 21.47
C VAL A 41 -0.10 7.89 22.87
N GLN A 42 0.00 6.85 23.71
CA GLN A 42 -0.62 6.85 25.04
C GLN A 42 -0.12 7.96 25.96
N LYS A 43 1.15 8.38 25.79
CA LYS A 43 1.76 9.50 26.52
C LYS A 43 0.95 10.80 26.42
N TYR A 44 0.26 11.04 25.30
CA TYR A 44 -0.52 12.26 25.05
C TYR A 44 -2.03 12.04 25.18
N ARG A 45 -2.47 10.92 25.77
CA ARG A 45 -3.88 10.53 25.84
C ARG A 45 -4.76 11.64 26.42
N ASP A 46 -4.44 12.11 27.61
CA ASP A 46 -5.32 13.02 28.35
C ASP A 46 -5.38 14.40 27.69
N GLU A 47 -4.25 14.91 27.21
CA GLU A 47 -4.17 16.19 26.48
C GLU A 47 -4.92 16.11 25.13
N ALA A 48 -4.76 15.02 24.38
CA ALA A 48 -5.46 14.82 23.12
C ALA A 48 -6.98 14.69 23.32
N LEU A 49 -7.43 14.00 24.38
CA LEU A 49 -8.84 13.89 24.72
C LEU A 49 -9.44 15.23 25.13
N ALA A 50 -8.73 16.02 25.94
CA ALA A 50 -9.17 17.36 26.31
C ALA A 50 -9.35 18.26 25.08
N LEU A 51 -8.43 18.22 24.11
CA LEU A 51 -8.55 18.97 22.86
C LEU A 51 -9.70 18.50 21.98
N LEU A 52 -9.90 17.18 21.85
CA LEU A 52 -10.98 16.63 21.03
C LEU A 52 -12.36 16.92 21.65
N ARG A 53 -12.50 16.90 22.98
CA ARG A 53 -13.74 17.29 23.69
C ARG A 53 -14.18 18.71 23.37
N ARG A 54 -13.24 19.67 23.30
CA ARG A 54 -13.54 21.06 22.91
C ARG A 54 -14.14 21.18 21.51
N HIS A 55 -13.81 20.25 20.60
CA HIS A 55 -14.27 20.29 19.21
C HIS A 55 -15.48 19.40 18.94
N LEU A 56 -15.74 18.40 19.78
CA LEU A 56 -16.77 17.38 19.55
C LEU A 56 -17.84 17.30 20.64
N GLY A 57 -17.66 17.96 21.79
CA GLY A 57 -18.51 17.84 22.98
C GLY A 57 -18.11 16.66 23.88
N ASP A 58 -18.82 16.50 25.00
CA ASP A 58 -18.49 15.51 26.04
C ASP A 58 -18.85 14.06 25.70
N GLY A 59 -19.62 13.84 24.61
CA GLY A 59 -20.05 12.52 24.14
C GLY A 59 -19.01 11.73 23.33
N ILE A 60 -17.73 11.84 23.66
CA ILE A 60 -16.65 11.14 22.96
C ILE A 60 -16.48 9.72 23.49
N THR A 61 -16.44 8.74 22.59
CA THR A 61 -16.13 7.34 22.91
C THR A 61 -14.67 7.05 22.57
N VAL A 62 -13.84 6.73 23.56
CA VAL A 62 -12.43 6.39 23.34
C VAL A 62 -12.31 4.91 23.02
N ALA A 63 -11.90 4.58 21.80
CA ALA A 63 -11.52 3.23 21.44
C ALA A 63 -10.19 2.90 22.13
N SER A 64 -10.23 2.03 23.15
CA SER A 64 -9.02 1.48 23.77
C SER A 64 -8.41 0.45 22.83
N ALA A 65 -7.18 0.68 22.39
CA ALA A 65 -6.36 -0.36 21.79
C ALA A 65 -5.77 -1.23 22.92
N SER A 66 -6.55 -2.20 23.43
CA SER A 66 -6.03 -3.46 23.99
C SER A 66 -7.13 -4.44 24.42
N ALA A 67 -7.07 -5.66 23.85
CA ALA A 67 -7.13 -6.98 24.51
C ALA A 67 -8.19 -7.95 23.97
N SER A 68 -7.72 -9.01 23.28
CA SER A 68 -8.30 -10.34 23.41
C SER A 68 -7.45 -11.15 24.38
N ALA A 69 -7.89 -11.18 25.64
CA ALA A 69 -7.51 -12.19 26.63
C ALA A 69 -8.80 -12.74 27.27
N PRO A 70 -8.98 -14.07 27.42
CA PRO A 70 -10.23 -14.64 27.95
C PRO A 70 -10.27 -14.63 29.50
N PRO A 71 -11.46 -14.74 30.11
CA PRO A 71 -11.67 -14.51 31.53
C PRO A 71 -11.17 -15.67 32.41
N SER A 72 -10.61 -15.32 33.56
CA SER A 72 -10.18 -16.20 34.64
C SER A 72 -11.35 -16.69 35.50
N ARG A 73 -11.35 -17.99 35.83
CA ARG A 73 -12.11 -18.64 36.94
C ARG A 73 -11.10 -19.21 37.97
N PRO A 74 -11.53 -19.55 39.21
CA PRO A 74 -10.71 -19.43 40.41
C PRO A 74 -9.73 -20.59 40.65
N ALA A 75 -8.81 -20.34 41.59
CA ALA A 75 -7.58 -21.06 41.88
C ALA A 75 -7.72 -22.51 42.40
N SER A 76 -6.74 -23.36 42.03
CA SER A 76 -5.99 -24.35 42.85
C SER A 76 -5.06 -25.22 41.95
N PRO A 77 -4.01 -25.90 42.47
CA PRO A 77 -2.75 -25.35 42.97
C PRO A 77 -1.53 -25.74 42.09
N LEU A 78 -0.38 -25.14 42.46
CA LEU A 78 0.94 -25.18 41.82
C LEU A 78 1.37 -26.50 41.14
N ARG A 79 1.85 -26.39 39.88
CA ARG A 79 2.82 -27.33 39.30
C ARG A 79 3.86 -26.59 38.44
N GLN A 80 5.11 -27.03 38.60
CA GLN A 80 6.39 -26.39 38.29
C GLN A 80 6.65 -26.03 36.81
N PRO A 81 7.61 -25.12 36.50
CA PRO A 81 7.78 -24.55 35.18
C PRO A 81 8.66 -25.44 34.28
N ASN A 82 8.13 -25.87 33.13
CA ASN A 82 8.95 -26.37 32.03
C ASN A 82 9.23 -25.22 31.05
N HIS A 83 10.50 -24.86 30.93
CA HIS A 83 10.99 -23.96 29.88
C HIS A 83 10.93 -24.66 28.53
N SER A 84 9.98 -24.26 27.69
CA SER A 84 10.03 -24.51 26.26
C SER A 84 9.56 -23.24 25.53
N ALA A 85 10.48 -22.65 24.76
CA ALA A 85 10.24 -21.49 23.91
C ALA A 85 9.04 -21.72 22.97
N PRO A 86 8.27 -20.68 22.61
CA PRO A 86 7.08 -20.84 21.79
C PRO A 86 7.48 -21.26 20.37
N ARG A 87 7.24 -22.53 20.02
CA ARG A 87 7.17 -22.96 18.62
C ARG A 87 6.02 -22.17 17.99
N ARG A 88 6.32 -21.31 17.01
CA ARG A 88 5.29 -20.78 16.09
C ARG A 88 4.54 -21.98 15.54
N SER A 89 3.25 -22.10 15.87
CA SER A 89 2.34 -23.02 15.21
C SER A 89 2.42 -22.72 13.72
N ILE A 90 2.89 -23.70 12.93
CA ILE A 90 2.78 -23.64 11.48
C ILE A 90 1.29 -23.80 11.20
N GLU A 91 0.55 -22.69 11.18
CA GLU A 91 -0.81 -22.67 10.68
C GLU A 91 -0.75 -23.17 9.23
N ARG A 92 -1.50 -24.23 8.93
CA ARG A 92 -1.58 -24.72 7.55
C ARG A 92 -2.07 -23.58 6.66
N PRO A 93 -1.48 -23.40 5.46
CA PRO A 93 -1.94 -22.38 4.52
C PRO A 93 -3.44 -22.46 4.30
N ALA A 94 -4.11 -21.31 4.27
CA ALA A 94 -5.54 -21.27 4.06
C ALA A 94 -5.91 -21.92 2.71
N TYR A 95 -7.02 -22.66 2.67
CA TYR A 95 -7.49 -23.32 1.46
C TYR A 95 -8.00 -22.29 0.44
N LEU A 96 -7.56 -22.45 -0.82
CA LEU A 96 -8.08 -21.70 -1.96
C LEU A 96 -8.90 -22.62 -2.85
N PRO A 97 -10.16 -22.29 -3.15
CA PRO A 97 -10.94 -23.05 -4.13
C PRO A 97 -10.40 -22.83 -5.54
N PRO A 98 -10.79 -23.69 -6.50
CA PRO A 98 -10.37 -23.61 -7.88
C PRO A 98 -10.51 -22.19 -8.46
N LEU A 99 -9.52 -21.78 -9.24
CA LEU A 99 -9.48 -20.46 -9.86
C LEU A 99 -10.50 -20.38 -10.99
N SER A 100 -11.50 -19.51 -10.85
CA SER A 100 -12.46 -19.24 -11.92
C SER A 100 -11.92 -18.19 -12.90
N PRO A 101 -12.31 -18.20 -14.19
CA PRO A 101 -11.85 -17.23 -15.18
C PRO A 101 -12.08 -15.76 -14.80
N GLY A 102 -13.15 -15.45 -14.06
CA GLY A 102 -13.46 -14.09 -13.61
C GLY A 102 -12.67 -13.63 -12.38
N GLU A 103 -12.03 -14.55 -11.67
CA GLU A 103 -11.19 -14.27 -10.51
C GLU A 103 -9.70 -14.28 -10.84
N ASP A 104 -9.34 -14.64 -12.06
CA ASP A 104 -7.97 -14.75 -12.50
C ASP A 104 -7.38 -13.39 -12.91
N LEU A 105 -6.62 -12.79 -11.99
CA LEU A 105 -5.94 -11.51 -12.18
C LEU A 105 -4.81 -11.59 -13.23
N ALA A 106 -4.38 -12.78 -13.67
CA ALA A 106 -3.41 -12.89 -14.76
C ALA A 106 -3.92 -12.34 -16.09
N ARG A 107 -5.24 -12.16 -16.22
CA ARG A 107 -5.90 -11.56 -17.39
C ARG A 107 -5.89 -10.03 -17.37
N ASN A 108 -5.53 -9.43 -16.23
CA ASN A 108 -5.48 -7.98 -16.12
C ASN A 108 -4.38 -7.41 -17.01
N ARG A 109 -4.70 -6.30 -17.69
CA ARG A 109 -3.72 -5.50 -18.42
C ARG A 109 -3.09 -4.46 -17.49
N PRO A 110 -1.88 -3.96 -17.79
CA PRO A 110 -1.33 -2.80 -17.10
C PRO A 110 -2.33 -1.62 -17.09
N GLY A 111 -2.56 -1.01 -15.93
CA GLY A 111 -3.58 0.03 -15.76
C GLY A 111 -5.02 -0.45 -15.62
N ALA A 112 -5.27 -1.75 -15.41
CA ALA A 112 -6.62 -2.28 -15.27
C ALA A 112 -7.42 -1.62 -14.12
N GLY A 113 -6.77 -1.33 -12.98
CA GLY A 113 -7.46 -0.67 -11.86
C GLY A 113 -7.75 0.81 -12.14
N LEU A 114 -6.82 1.54 -12.77
CA LEU A 114 -7.09 2.91 -13.26
C LEU A 114 -8.23 2.93 -14.29
N LEU A 115 -8.27 1.98 -15.22
CA LEU A 115 -9.36 1.87 -16.20
C LEU A 115 -10.71 1.60 -15.52
N GLY A 116 -10.74 0.77 -14.48
CA GLY A 116 -11.94 0.57 -13.65
C GLY A 116 -12.41 1.88 -13.00
N MET A 117 -11.49 2.63 -12.38
CA MET A 117 -11.82 3.94 -11.80
C MET A 117 -12.27 4.96 -12.86
N ILE A 118 -11.62 5.01 -14.03
CA ILE A 118 -12.03 5.87 -15.16
C ILE A 118 -13.41 5.46 -15.66
N ALA A 119 -13.73 4.17 -15.73
CA ALA A 119 -15.04 3.71 -16.18
C ALA A 119 -16.15 4.05 -15.17
N GLU A 120 -15.88 3.90 -13.88
CA GLU A 120 -16.85 4.16 -12.80
C GLU A 120 -17.09 5.65 -12.53
N ARG A 121 -16.04 6.46 -12.61
CA ARG A 121 -16.07 7.87 -12.17
C ARG A 121 -15.80 8.87 -13.29
N GLY A 122 -15.50 8.37 -14.49
CA GLY A 122 -15.05 9.10 -15.66
C GLY A 122 -15.91 10.31 -16.03
N PRO A 123 -15.30 11.30 -16.71
CA PRO A 123 -16.04 12.43 -17.22
C PRO A 123 -16.91 11.95 -18.38
N SER A 124 -18.13 12.47 -18.47
CA SER A 124 -18.95 12.25 -19.65
C SER A 124 -18.27 12.81 -20.90
N THR A 125 -18.63 12.34 -22.09
CA THR A 125 -18.05 12.80 -23.36
C THR A 125 -18.12 14.33 -23.53
N VAL A 126 -19.18 14.95 -23.00
CA VAL A 126 -19.37 16.41 -23.00
C VAL A 126 -18.36 17.12 -22.07
N GLN A 127 -18.12 16.57 -20.89
CA GLN A 127 -17.12 17.12 -19.94
C GLN A 127 -15.70 17.04 -20.51
N ARG A 128 -15.37 15.97 -21.25
CA ARG A 128 -14.09 15.84 -21.97
C ARG A 128 -13.91 16.93 -23.03
N LEU A 129 -14.96 17.18 -23.82
CA LEU A 129 -14.94 18.18 -24.87
C LEU A 129 -14.76 19.60 -24.29
N ARG A 130 -15.47 19.91 -23.21
CA ARG A 130 -15.34 21.20 -22.50
C ARG A 130 -13.95 21.42 -21.93
N ALA A 131 -13.36 20.43 -21.25
CA ALA A 131 -11.99 20.56 -20.71
C ALA A 131 -10.96 20.82 -21.82
N LYS A 132 -11.09 20.13 -22.96
CA LYS A 132 -10.22 20.30 -24.13
C LYS A 132 -10.36 21.68 -24.77
N VAL A 133 -11.59 22.20 -24.89
CA VAL A 133 -11.85 23.56 -25.41
C VAL A 133 -11.32 24.63 -24.46
N LEU A 134 -11.49 24.44 -23.15
CA LEU A 134 -11.05 25.40 -22.12
C LEU A 134 -9.55 25.32 -21.79
N ARG A 135 -8.80 24.40 -22.40
CA ARG A 135 -7.38 24.12 -22.09
C ARG A 135 -7.08 23.94 -20.60
N GLN A 136 -8.07 23.52 -19.82
CA GLN A 136 -7.89 23.25 -18.40
C GLN A 136 -7.30 21.85 -18.24
N SER A 137 -6.17 21.72 -17.53
CA SER A 137 -5.69 20.40 -17.11
C SER A 137 -6.73 19.80 -16.18
N SER A 138 -7.42 18.78 -16.64
CA SER A 138 -8.44 18.11 -15.86
C SER A 138 -7.79 17.06 -14.95
N GLU A 139 -8.43 16.71 -13.83
CA GLU A 139 -7.99 15.58 -13.00
C GLU A 139 -7.82 14.28 -13.82
N TRP A 140 -8.53 14.18 -14.95
CA TRP A 140 -8.47 13.09 -15.91
C TRP A 140 -7.18 13.02 -16.69
N ASP A 141 -6.57 14.14 -17.03
CA ASP A 141 -5.29 14.16 -17.73
C ASP A 141 -4.20 13.53 -16.87
N ASN A 142 -4.28 13.73 -15.54
CA ASN A 142 -3.41 13.04 -14.59
C ASN A 142 -3.68 11.53 -14.56
N TRP A 143 -4.94 11.08 -14.70
CA TRP A 143 -5.29 9.66 -14.72
C TRP A 143 -4.84 8.98 -16.02
N TYR A 144 -5.03 9.62 -17.18
CA TYR A 144 -4.49 9.12 -18.45
C TYR A 144 -2.96 9.09 -18.45
N THR A 145 -2.32 10.09 -17.86
CA THR A 145 -0.86 10.13 -17.68
C THR A 145 -0.38 9.01 -16.76
N GLY A 146 -1.12 8.70 -15.69
CA GLY A 146 -0.86 7.53 -14.83
C GLY A 146 -1.00 6.21 -15.58
N LEU A 147 -2.09 6.04 -16.33
CA LEU A 147 -2.37 4.85 -17.15
C LEU A 147 -1.26 4.59 -18.18
N GLU A 148 -0.78 5.63 -18.86
CA GLU A 148 0.32 5.48 -19.81
C GLU A 148 1.63 5.06 -19.13
N GLY A 149 1.87 5.54 -17.90
CA GLY A 149 3.03 5.11 -17.14
C GLY A 149 2.98 3.65 -16.73
N GLU A 150 1.86 3.19 -16.19
CA GLU A 150 1.67 1.77 -15.89
C GLU A 150 1.80 0.90 -17.14
N ARG A 151 1.31 1.36 -18.29
CA ARG A 151 1.49 0.64 -19.56
C ARG A 151 2.95 0.59 -19.99
N ARG A 152 3.73 1.66 -19.81
CA ARG A 152 5.17 1.67 -20.10
C ARG A 152 5.91 0.69 -19.21
N VAL A 153 5.69 0.75 -17.90
CA VAL A 153 6.32 -0.17 -16.93
C VAL A 153 5.89 -1.61 -17.20
N GLY A 154 4.61 -1.86 -17.45
CA GLY A 154 4.09 -3.18 -17.80
C GLY A 154 4.75 -3.78 -19.04
N ARG A 155 5.07 -2.97 -20.07
CA ARG A 155 5.83 -3.45 -21.25
C ARG A 155 7.25 -3.86 -20.90
N GLU A 156 7.94 -3.11 -20.05
CA GLU A 156 9.29 -3.45 -19.60
C GLU A 156 9.27 -4.74 -18.75
N LEU A 157 8.30 -4.87 -17.84
CA LEU A 157 8.12 -6.08 -17.02
C LEU A 157 7.81 -7.33 -17.84
N ALA A 158 7.01 -7.20 -18.90
CA ALA A 158 6.67 -8.33 -19.78
C ALA A 158 7.91 -9.00 -20.40
N ARG A 159 8.98 -8.23 -20.66
CA ARG A 159 10.26 -8.75 -21.20
C ARG A 159 10.98 -9.67 -20.23
N LEU A 160 10.70 -9.58 -18.93
CA LEU A 160 11.31 -10.43 -17.92
C LEU A 160 10.73 -11.85 -17.91
N SER A 161 9.61 -12.09 -18.59
CA SER A 161 8.96 -13.42 -18.60
C SER A 161 9.86 -14.53 -19.14
N ALA A 162 10.72 -14.22 -20.13
CA ALA A 162 11.70 -15.15 -20.69
C ALA A 162 12.77 -15.59 -19.68
N GLN A 163 12.94 -14.83 -18.58
CA GLN A 163 13.87 -15.11 -17.50
C GLN A 163 13.19 -15.80 -16.29
N GLY A 164 11.99 -16.36 -16.50
CA GLY A 164 11.26 -17.10 -15.46
C GLY A 164 10.41 -16.22 -14.55
N TRP A 165 10.22 -14.94 -14.88
CA TRP A 165 9.35 -14.05 -14.12
C TRP A 165 7.88 -14.20 -14.52
N ARG A 166 7.00 -13.94 -13.56
CA ARG A 166 5.55 -13.83 -13.71
C ARG A 166 5.13 -12.44 -13.26
N VAL A 167 4.23 -11.82 -14.01
CA VAL A 167 3.73 -10.48 -13.71
C VAL A 167 2.21 -10.48 -13.58
N LEU A 168 1.70 -9.73 -12.61
CA LEU A 168 0.30 -9.41 -12.41
C LEU A 168 0.13 -7.90 -12.38
N HIS A 169 -1.03 -7.42 -12.82
CA HIS A 169 -1.31 -5.99 -12.93
C HIS A 169 -2.66 -5.62 -12.29
N GLY A 170 -2.78 -4.40 -11.77
CA GLY A 170 -4.04 -3.85 -11.27
C GLY A 170 -4.73 -4.75 -10.25
N ILE A 171 -3.98 -5.19 -9.24
CA ILE A 171 -4.49 -6.10 -8.21
C ILE A 171 -5.33 -5.29 -7.21
N PRO A 172 -6.62 -5.57 -7.01
CA PRO A 172 -7.47 -4.79 -6.13
C PRO A 172 -7.07 -5.01 -4.65
N LYS A 173 -7.22 -3.99 -3.81
CA LYS A 173 -7.01 -4.12 -2.35
C LYS A 173 -8.31 -4.03 -1.58
N SER A 174 -8.44 -4.82 -0.51
CA SER A 174 -9.58 -4.76 0.44
C SER A 174 -9.75 -3.37 1.08
N ASN A 175 -8.65 -2.66 1.30
CA ASN A 175 -8.63 -1.32 1.89
C ASN A 175 -8.80 -0.17 0.87
N GLY A 176 -9.07 -0.50 -0.41
CA GLY A 176 -9.28 0.45 -1.49
C GLY A 176 -8.01 0.74 -2.32
N GLY A 177 -8.25 1.18 -3.55
CA GLY A 177 -7.19 1.31 -4.56
C GLY A 177 -6.68 -0.06 -5.05
N ASP A 178 -5.61 -0.01 -5.81
CA ASP A 178 -4.98 -1.18 -6.42
C ASP A 178 -3.46 -1.16 -6.22
N ILE A 179 -2.85 -2.31 -6.48
CA ILE A 179 -1.41 -2.48 -6.67
C ILE A 179 -1.17 -2.48 -8.18
N ASP A 180 -0.35 -1.56 -8.66
CA ASP A 180 -0.10 -1.36 -10.08
C ASP A 180 0.46 -2.64 -10.70
N HIS A 181 1.59 -3.15 -10.19
CA HIS A 181 2.18 -4.41 -10.65
C HIS A 181 2.80 -5.25 -9.51
N LEU A 182 2.70 -6.56 -9.65
CA LEU A 182 3.39 -7.53 -8.81
C LEU A 182 4.23 -8.45 -9.69
N LEU A 183 5.54 -8.48 -9.45
CA LEU A 183 6.49 -9.28 -10.19
C LEU A 183 7.00 -10.42 -9.28
N ILE A 184 6.89 -11.66 -9.73
CA ILE A 184 7.20 -12.87 -8.96
C ILE A 184 8.16 -13.73 -9.78
N GLY A 185 9.32 -14.08 -9.23
CA GLY A 185 10.31 -14.88 -9.97
C GLY A 185 11.50 -15.31 -9.13
N PRO A 186 12.56 -15.83 -9.76
CA PRO A 186 13.69 -16.45 -9.07
C PRO A 186 14.39 -15.52 -8.06
N GLY A 187 14.38 -14.21 -8.33
CA GLY A 187 14.95 -13.18 -7.47
C GLY A 187 14.05 -12.71 -6.31
N GLY A 188 12.83 -13.24 -6.19
CA GLY A 188 11.89 -12.88 -5.13
C GLY A 188 10.55 -12.32 -5.64
N VAL A 189 9.85 -11.61 -4.76
CA VAL A 189 8.62 -10.88 -5.09
C VAL A 189 8.86 -9.38 -5.00
N PHE A 190 8.47 -8.64 -6.04
CA PHE A 190 8.56 -7.18 -6.08
C PHE A 190 7.18 -6.56 -6.20
N ASN A 191 6.82 -5.72 -5.23
CA ASN A 191 5.65 -4.84 -5.32
C ASN A 191 6.05 -3.54 -6.01
N ILE A 192 5.50 -3.28 -7.19
CA ILE A 192 5.94 -2.18 -8.06
C ILE A 192 4.84 -1.13 -8.14
N ASN A 193 5.18 0.07 -7.68
CA ASN A 193 4.31 1.24 -7.74
C ASN A 193 4.84 2.24 -8.77
N THR A 194 3.95 2.82 -9.59
CA THR A 194 4.29 3.66 -10.73
C THR A 194 3.87 5.12 -10.49
N LYS A 195 4.77 6.07 -10.78
CA LYS A 195 4.52 7.51 -10.66
C LYS A 195 4.97 8.24 -11.92
N THR A 196 4.00 8.72 -12.70
CA THR A 196 4.28 9.45 -13.94
C THR A 196 4.38 10.95 -13.71
N HIS A 197 5.49 11.54 -14.12
CA HIS A 197 5.73 12.99 -14.08
C HIS A 197 6.51 13.42 -15.31
N GLN A 198 5.82 13.93 -16.35
CA GLN A 198 6.44 14.31 -17.62
C GLN A 198 7.40 15.50 -17.45
N GLY A 199 8.65 15.33 -17.89
CA GLY A 199 9.68 16.37 -17.88
C GLY A 199 10.06 16.88 -16.49
N ALA A 200 9.76 16.12 -15.44
CA ALA A 200 9.99 16.57 -14.07
C ALA A 200 11.37 16.16 -13.54
N SER A 201 11.94 16.98 -12.68
CA SER A 201 13.04 16.58 -11.82
C SER A 201 12.50 15.96 -10.53
N VAL A 202 12.98 14.77 -10.18
CA VAL A 202 12.55 14.03 -8.99
C VAL A 202 13.72 13.80 -8.06
N TRP A 203 13.53 14.15 -6.80
CA TRP A 203 14.40 13.73 -5.70
C TRP A 203 13.67 12.72 -4.81
N VAL A 204 14.34 11.65 -4.39
CA VAL A 204 13.78 10.62 -3.50
C VAL A 204 14.68 10.41 -2.31
N GLY A 205 14.16 10.67 -1.11
CA GLY A 205 14.73 10.29 0.18
C GLY A 205 14.20 8.95 0.68
N ASP A 206 14.53 8.58 1.91
CA ASP A 206 14.15 7.28 2.50
C ASP A 206 12.61 7.09 2.59
N THR A 207 11.89 8.15 2.95
CA THR A 207 10.41 8.11 3.12
C THR A 207 9.64 8.96 2.12
N MET A 208 10.25 10.02 1.60
CA MET A 208 9.59 11.08 0.83
C MET A 208 10.25 11.30 -0.54
N ALA A 209 9.49 11.81 -1.48
CA ALA A 209 9.97 12.31 -2.76
C ALA A 209 9.53 13.76 -3.00
N LYS A 210 10.35 14.54 -3.69
CA LYS A 210 10.02 15.89 -4.16
C LYS A 210 10.01 15.88 -5.69
N VAL A 211 9.01 16.50 -6.28
CA VAL A 211 8.86 16.66 -7.72
C VAL A 211 8.99 18.15 -8.03
N ASN A 212 9.93 18.53 -8.90
CA ASN A 212 10.26 19.92 -9.25
C ASN A 212 10.51 20.81 -8.02
N GLY A 213 11.20 20.27 -7.00
CA GLY A 213 11.48 20.99 -5.74
C GLY A 213 10.25 21.30 -4.88
N GLY A 214 9.05 20.83 -5.28
CA GLY A 214 7.79 21.11 -4.60
C GLY A 214 7.62 20.37 -3.27
N GLN A 215 6.37 20.36 -2.79
CA GLN A 215 6.01 19.76 -1.51
C GLN A 215 6.40 18.26 -1.44
N PRO A 216 7.00 17.80 -0.33
CA PRO A 216 7.33 16.39 -0.14
C PRO A 216 6.09 15.50 -0.22
N LYS A 217 6.21 14.37 -0.91
CA LYS A 217 5.17 13.34 -1.03
C LYS A 217 5.68 12.01 -0.48
N PRO A 218 4.89 11.26 0.29
CA PRO A 218 5.32 10.03 0.96
C PRO A 218 5.36 8.81 0.03
N TYR A 219 5.91 8.95 -1.18
CA TYR A 219 5.89 7.86 -2.18
C TYR A 219 6.65 6.62 -1.69
N ALA A 220 7.87 6.78 -1.16
CA ALA A 220 8.66 5.64 -0.68
C ALA A 220 8.00 4.98 0.55
N ALA A 221 7.50 5.77 1.50
CA ALA A 221 6.77 5.24 2.64
C ALA A 221 5.49 4.47 2.24
N ALA A 222 4.74 4.98 1.25
CA ALA A 222 3.56 4.31 0.72
C ALA A 222 3.91 2.99 0.01
N SER A 223 4.96 2.97 -0.82
CA SER A 223 5.45 1.75 -1.49
C SER A 223 5.85 0.67 -0.48
N LYS A 224 6.53 1.06 0.61
CA LYS A 224 6.88 0.14 1.70
C LYS A 224 5.64 -0.45 2.37
N ALA A 225 4.68 0.39 2.76
CA ALA A 225 3.45 -0.08 3.39
C ALA A 225 2.64 -1.02 2.47
N GLU A 226 2.64 -0.77 1.17
CA GLU A 226 1.99 -1.64 0.19
C GLU A 226 2.71 -2.98 0.02
N ALA A 227 4.05 -3.00 0.01
CA ALA A 227 4.82 -4.25 -0.01
C ALA A 227 4.58 -5.11 1.25
N GLU A 228 4.48 -4.47 2.42
CA GLU A 228 4.11 -5.14 3.68
C GLU A 228 2.71 -5.74 3.63
N TYR A 229 1.75 -5.03 3.03
CA TYR A 229 0.40 -5.55 2.77
C TYR A 229 0.45 -6.78 1.85
N VAL A 230 1.16 -6.70 0.73
CA VAL A 230 1.36 -7.81 -0.21
C VAL A 230 1.95 -9.02 0.50
N ARG A 231 3.00 -8.82 1.31
CA ARG A 231 3.62 -9.89 2.09
C ARG A 231 2.60 -10.57 3.00
N GLY A 232 1.87 -9.79 3.78
CA GLY A 232 0.86 -10.31 4.71
C GLY A 232 -0.31 -11.03 4.03
N VAL A 233 -0.58 -10.76 2.75
CA VAL A 233 -1.54 -11.56 1.97
C VAL A 233 -0.92 -12.88 1.54
N LEU A 234 0.27 -12.87 0.93
CA LEU A 234 0.90 -14.08 0.39
C LEU A 234 1.27 -15.09 1.49
N GLU A 235 1.75 -14.60 2.64
CA GLU A 235 2.11 -15.44 3.80
C GLU A 235 0.92 -16.21 4.40
N ARG A 236 -0.33 -15.81 4.15
CA ARG A 236 -1.51 -16.58 4.59
C ARG A 236 -1.75 -17.86 3.80
N TYR A 237 -1.21 -17.95 2.58
CA TYR A 237 -1.52 -18.99 1.61
C TYR A 237 -0.28 -19.74 1.08
N CYS A 238 0.91 -19.20 1.33
CA CYS A 238 2.19 -19.84 1.07
C CYS A 238 2.73 -20.44 2.38
N ASP A 239 3.28 -21.64 2.30
CA ASP A 239 3.93 -22.36 3.40
C ASP A 239 5.43 -22.03 3.54
N PHE A 240 5.89 -20.99 2.84
CA PHE A 240 7.26 -20.47 2.90
C PHE A 240 7.26 -18.96 3.07
N ALA A 241 8.36 -18.41 3.57
CA ALA A 241 8.53 -16.97 3.73
C ALA A 241 8.57 -16.29 2.36
N VAL A 242 7.68 -15.33 2.15
CA VAL A 242 7.60 -14.56 0.89
C VAL A 242 8.21 -13.18 1.14
N ALA A 243 9.49 -13.01 0.81
CA ALA A 243 10.10 -11.68 0.86
C ALA A 243 9.55 -10.81 -0.28
N VAL A 244 8.85 -9.73 0.09
CA VAL A 244 8.31 -8.75 -0.85
C VAL A 244 9.11 -7.45 -0.74
N GLU A 245 9.83 -7.11 -1.81
CA GLU A 245 10.61 -5.87 -1.87
C GLU A 245 9.80 -4.75 -2.56
N PRO A 246 9.72 -3.54 -1.96
CA PRO A 246 9.06 -2.41 -2.60
C PRO A 246 9.94 -1.81 -3.70
N VAL A 247 9.31 -1.56 -4.85
CA VAL A 247 9.91 -0.88 -6.00
C VAL A 247 9.04 0.33 -6.35
N LEU A 248 9.68 1.49 -6.48
CA LEU A 248 9.02 2.73 -6.90
C LEU A 248 9.61 3.16 -8.23
N VAL A 249 8.77 3.19 -9.26
CA VAL A 249 9.15 3.53 -10.64
C VAL A 249 8.63 4.91 -11.00
N PHE A 250 9.53 5.79 -11.42
CA PHE A 250 9.19 7.09 -11.98
C PHE A 250 9.20 7.03 -13.50
N VAL A 251 8.15 7.60 -14.11
CA VAL A 251 7.92 7.53 -15.55
C VAL A 251 7.93 8.92 -16.16
N GLY A 252 8.65 9.08 -17.29
CA GLY A 252 8.65 10.30 -18.09
C GLY A 252 9.39 11.48 -17.47
N ILE A 253 10.17 11.23 -16.42
CA ILE A 253 10.94 12.26 -15.72
C ILE A 253 12.18 12.67 -16.51
N GLU A 254 12.64 13.91 -16.31
CA GLU A 254 13.87 14.42 -16.91
C GLU A 254 15.10 13.99 -16.09
N SER A 255 14.99 14.00 -14.77
CA SER A 255 16.11 13.65 -13.88
C SER A 255 15.64 12.98 -12.60
N LEU A 256 16.45 12.04 -12.10
CA LEU A 256 16.22 11.31 -10.85
C LEU A 256 17.42 11.41 -9.93
N ARG A 257 17.25 12.03 -8.76
CA ARG A 257 18.25 12.07 -7.69
C ARG A 257 17.80 11.22 -6.52
N ARG A 258 18.60 10.21 -6.18
CA ARG A 258 18.40 9.33 -5.02
C ARG A 258 19.23 9.86 -3.85
N ALA A 259 18.64 10.00 -2.67
CA ALA A 259 19.40 10.29 -1.46
C ALA A 259 20.30 9.10 -1.11
N ALA A 260 21.50 9.35 -0.62
CA ALA A 260 22.44 8.30 -0.24
C ALA A 260 21.93 7.37 0.88
N THR A 261 20.90 7.79 1.62
CA THR A 261 20.28 7.01 2.71
C THR A 261 19.12 6.12 2.26
N GLN A 262 18.71 6.17 0.98
CA GLN A 262 17.58 5.39 0.48
C GLN A 262 18.04 3.98 0.08
N PHE A 263 17.88 3.03 1.02
CA PHE A 263 18.16 1.60 0.81
C PHE A 263 16.91 0.73 0.96
N THR A 264 15.81 1.31 1.44
CA THR A 264 14.61 0.57 1.85
C THR A 264 13.69 0.28 0.66
N VAL A 265 13.70 1.13 -0.36
CA VAL A 265 12.87 1.01 -1.57
C VAL A 265 13.76 1.11 -2.80
N ARG A 266 13.61 0.17 -3.74
CA ARG A 266 14.31 0.24 -5.03
C ARG A 266 13.67 1.33 -5.89
N ILE A 267 14.44 2.37 -6.21
CA ILE A 267 13.97 3.50 -7.01
C ILE A 267 14.48 3.37 -8.43
N TYR A 268 13.56 3.28 -9.39
CA TYR A 268 13.87 3.08 -10.80
C TYR A 268 13.19 4.10 -11.72
N GLN A 269 13.80 4.34 -12.88
CA GLN A 269 13.12 4.77 -14.10
C GLN A 269 12.61 3.56 -14.89
N GLU A 270 11.78 3.77 -15.91
CA GLU A 270 11.05 2.67 -16.56
C GLU A 270 11.98 1.56 -17.08
N ARG A 271 13.06 1.95 -17.76
CA ARG A 271 14.04 1.00 -18.31
C ARG A 271 14.93 0.36 -17.25
N GLU A 272 15.15 1.05 -16.12
CA GLU A 272 15.98 0.53 -15.01
C GLU A 272 15.32 -0.71 -14.35
N VAL A 273 14.01 -0.92 -14.52
CA VAL A 273 13.28 -2.11 -14.06
C VAL A 273 13.85 -3.41 -14.65
N ALA A 274 14.48 -3.34 -15.83
CA ALA A 274 15.14 -4.51 -16.44
C ALA A 274 16.26 -5.11 -15.57
N ALA A 275 16.84 -4.33 -14.65
CA ALA A 275 17.84 -4.79 -13.69
C ALA A 275 17.30 -5.84 -12.71
N LEU A 276 15.98 -6.01 -12.59
CA LEU A 276 15.37 -7.08 -11.80
C LEU A 276 15.48 -8.44 -12.49
N GLY A 277 15.59 -8.48 -13.82
CA GLY A 277 15.56 -9.70 -14.63
C GLY A 277 16.60 -10.75 -14.21
N PRO A 278 17.89 -10.39 -14.09
CA PRO A 278 18.96 -11.34 -13.74
C PRO A 278 18.93 -11.81 -12.27
N LEU A 279 18.07 -11.26 -11.41
CA LEU A 279 18.05 -11.61 -9.99
C LEU A 279 17.56 -13.05 -9.81
N THR A 280 18.27 -13.81 -8.96
CA THR A 280 18.00 -15.23 -8.70
C THR A 280 18.35 -15.62 -7.26
N GLY A 281 18.11 -16.87 -6.89
CA GLY A 281 18.54 -17.48 -5.62
C GLY A 281 17.64 -17.16 -4.42
N ARG A 282 16.47 -16.54 -4.62
CA ARG A 282 15.51 -16.25 -3.53
C ARG A 282 14.31 -17.19 -3.51
N LEU A 283 13.80 -17.58 -4.68
CA LEU A 283 12.68 -18.52 -4.80
C LEU A 283 13.04 -19.64 -5.77
N THR A 284 12.65 -20.87 -5.43
CA THR A 284 12.66 -21.99 -6.37
C THR A 284 11.55 -21.83 -7.41
N LEU A 285 11.63 -22.56 -8.54
CA LEU A 285 10.57 -22.54 -9.55
C LEU A 285 9.21 -22.94 -8.97
N GLU A 286 9.18 -23.96 -8.10
CA GLU A 286 7.96 -24.39 -7.42
C GLU A 286 7.38 -23.29 -6.53
N GLN A 287 8.22 -22.60 -5.76
CA GLN A 287 7.80 -21.45 -4.95
C GLN A 287 7.29 -20.29 -5.81
N VAL A 288 7.91 -20.02 -6.95
CA VAL A 288 7.44 -19.00 -7.92
C VAL A 288 6.04 -19.35 -8.41
N GLU A 289 5.83 -20.58 -8.87
CA GLU A 289 4.52 -21.02 -9.37
C GLU A 289 3.47 -21.05 -8.26
N ARG A 290 3.84 -21.46 -7.04
CA ARG A 290 2.94 -21.44 -5.88
C ARG A 290 2.52 -20.02 -5.49
N ALA A 291 3.48 -19.12 -5.35
CA ALA A 291 3.21 -17.72 -5.02
C ALA A 291 2.38 -17.04 -6.12
N TYR A 292 2.69 -17.32 -7.39
CA TYR A 292 1.92 -16.80 -8.53
C TYR A 292 0.49 -17.33 -8.58
N ALA A 293 0.29 -18.63 -8.32
CA ALA A 293 -1.04 -19.26 -8.26
C ALA A 293 -1.93 -18.66 -7.15
N VAL A 294 -1.34 -18.32 -6.01
CA VAL A 294 -2.04 -17.58 -4.93
C VAL A 294 -2.33 -16.15 -5.38
N ALA A 295 -1.30 -15.43 -5.83
CA ALA A 295 -1.38 -14.00 -6.12
C ALA A 295 -2.37 -13.67 -7.24
N ARG A 296 -2.54 -14.57 -8.22
CA ARG A 296 -3.51 -14.35 -9.32
C ARG A 296 -4.98 -14.53 -8.90
N HIS A 297 -5.26 -14.97 -7.68
CA HIS A 297 -6.62 -15.26 -7.23
C HIS A 297 -7.26 -14.03 -6.58
N ARG A 298 -8.15 -13.32 -7.29
CA ARG A 298 -8.73 -12.02 -6.87
C ARG A 298 -9.24 -12.01 -5.41
N ARG A 299 -9.82 -13.11 -4.95
CA ARG A 299 -10.41 -13.20 -3.60
C ARG A 299 -9.40 -13.06 -2.46
N VAL A 300 -8.13 -13.41 -2.66
CA VAL A 300 -7.12 -13.36 -1.57
C VAL A 300 -6.86 -11.93 -1.15
N TRP A 301 -6.99 -11.00 -2.09
CA TRP A 301 -6.77 -9.57 -1.89
C TRP A 301 -8.00 -8.85 -1.33
N LEU A 302 -9.21 -9.32 -1.67
CA LEU A 302 -10.45 -8.73 -1.18
C LEU A 302 -10.81 -9.17 0.25
N LYS A 303 -10.30 -10.33 0.69
CA LYS A 303 -10.44 -10.83 2.07
C LYS A 303 -9.28 -10.44 2.99
N ALA A 304 -8.33 -9.67 2.46
CA ALA A 304 -7.08 -9.32 3.12
C ALA A 304 -7.27 -8.36 4.29
#